data_AF-A0A7S1G1K0-F1
#
_entry.id   AF-A0A7S1G1K0-F1
#
_cell.length_a   1.000
_cell.length_b   1.000
_cell.length_c   1.000
_cell.angle_alpha   90.00
_cell.angle_beta   90.00
_cell.angle_gamma   90.00
#
_symmetry.space_group_name_H-M   'P 1'
#
loop_
_entity.id
_entity.type
_entity.pdbx_description
1 polymer ?
#
loop_
_entity_poly.entity_id
_entity_poly.type
_entity_poly.pdbx_seq_one_letter_code
_entity_poly.pdbx_strand_id
1 'polypeptide(L)'
;GPPAPPPWADGPCLPLPRLFFGALEGGPAETARGVPAGIAKPETLDTLRYRRHARKGAFAHNFYDKALVDVSRVSYLHVMNCHRILSLCNNVRPYKEWAHNRAKDGQRDVTPVDMALLRVQHYMGSWEVYSAREDVRRTRESYDLLGNVDFGADDDIRPWIGKFHEIFGDKSAGMLQKGGWKEKGEER
;
A
#
# COMPACT_ATOMS: atom_id res chain seq x y z
N GLY A 1 -7.13 -0.56 34.96
CA GLY A 1 -7.75 -1.69 34.25
C GLY A 1 -6.77 -2.25 33.23
N PRO A 2 -6.93 -3.49 32.76
CA PRO A 2 -6.11 -4.00 31.67
C PRO A 2 -6.30 -3.13 30.41
N PRO A 3 -5.27 -2.99 29.56
CA PRO A 3 -5.38 -2.23 28.32
C PRO A 3 -6.46 -2.86 27.43
N ALA A 4 -7.20 -2.01 26.71
CA ALA A 4 -8.15 -2.49 25.71
C ALA A 4 -7.40 -3.39 24.70
N PRO A 5 -7.99 -4.53 24.31
CA PRO A 5 -7.39 -5.37 23.29
C PRO A 5 -7.20 -4.53 22.02
N PRO A 6 -6.07 -4.67 21.32
CA PRO A 6 -5.86 -3.93 20.09
C PRO A 6 -6.94 -4.30 19.05
N PRO A 7 -7.25 -3.43 18.06
CA PRO A 7 -8.31 -3.68 17.08
C PRO A 7 -8.10 -4.93 16.20
N TRP A 8 -6.96 -5.61 16.32
CA TRP A 8 -6.63 -6.90 15.69
C TRP A 8 -6.67 -8.10 16.68
N ALA A 9 -7.24 -7.92 17.87
CA ALA A 9 -7.28 -8.97 18.87
C ALA A 9 -8.23 -10.13 18.50
N ASP A 10 -9.23 -9.88 17.65
CA ASP A 10 -10.29 -10.86 17.37
C ASP A 10 -9.87 -11.95 16.36
N GLY A 11 -8.71 -11.83 15.72
CA GLY A 11 -8.22 -12.84 14.77
C GLY A 11 -6.74 -12.70 14.40
N PRO A 12 -6.17 -13.69 13.69
CA PRO A 12 -4.76 -13.68 13.32
C PRO A 12 -4.44 -12.74 12.14
N CYS A 13 -5.43 -12.01 11.60
CA CYS A 13 -5.26 -11.21 10.38
C CYS A 13 -5.69 -9.76 10.59
N LEU A 14 -4.83 -8.81 10.24
CA LEU A 14 -5.13 -7.38 10.19
C LEU A 14 -5.29 -6.95 8.72
N PRO A 15 -6.42 -6.34 8.32
CA PRO A 15 -6.59 -5.86 6.96
C PRO A 15 -5.73 -4.65 6.71
N LEU A 16 -5.20 -4.59 5.50
CA LEU A 16 -4.57 -3.42 4.96
C LEU A 16 -5.31 -3.01 3.68
N PRO A 17 -6.29 -2.10 3.75
CA PRO A 17 -6.92 -1.57 2.56
C PRO A 17 -5.87 -1.02 1.60
N ARG A 18 -6.12 -1.21 0.31
CA ARG A 18 -5.24 -0.68 -0.72
C ARG A 18 -5.72 0.70 -1.15
N LEU A 19 -4.79 1.62 -1.34
CA LEU A 19 -5.01 2.87 -2.06
C LEU A 19 -4.10 2.91 -3.28
N PHE A 20 -4.71 2.96 -4.46
CA PHE A 20 -4.01 2.99 -5.72
C PHE A 20 -3.61 4.43 -6.08
N PHE A 21 -2.32 4.62 -6.36
CA PHE A 21 -1.74 5.86 -6.86
C PHE A 21 -1.40 5.68 -8.33
N GLY A 22 -1.84 6.63 -9.14
CA GLY A 22 -1.65 6.62 -10.59
C GLY A 22 -0.20 6.94 -11.00
N ALA A 23 -0.05 7.30 -12.26
CA ALA A 23 1.22 7.70 -12.87
C ALA A 23 1.39 9.23 -12.96
N LEU A 24 0.41 10.01 -12.49
CA LEU A 24 0.52 11.46 -12.45
C LEU A 24 1.51 11.90 -11.36
N GLU A 25 2.62 12.49 -11.80
CA GLU A 25 3.65 13.03 -10.92
C GLU A 25 3.27 14.41 -10.38
N GLY A 26 3.64 14.68 -9.13
CA GLY A 26 3.61 16.01 -8.55
C GLY A 26 4.74 16.89 -9.11
N GLY A 27 4.53 18.21 -9.08
CA GLY A 27 5.58 19.16 -9.45
C GLY A 27 6.76 19.16 -8.46
N PRO A 28 7.95 19.67 -8.83
CA PRO A 28 9.13 19.66 -7.97
C PRO A 28 8.90 20.26 -6.57
N ALA A 29 8.17 21.38 -6.50
CA ALA A 29 7.83 22.04 -5.25
C ALA A 29 6.90 21.19 -4.36
N GLU A 30 5.98 20.44 -4.97
CA GLU A 30 5.09 19.54 -4.24
C GLU A 30 5.84 18.32 -3.73
N THR A 31 6.71 17.73 -4.55
CA THR A 31 7.52 16.57 -4.21
C THR A 31 8.43 16.87 -3.02
N ALA A 32 9.07 18.04 -2.99
CA ALA A 32 9.97 18.47 -1.91
C ALA A 32 9.28 18.95 -0.62
N ARG A 33 7.96 19.19 -0.63
CA ARG A 33 7.26 19.85 0.49
C ARG A 33 7.32 19.06 1.79
N GLY A 34 7.91 19.63 2.84
CA GLY A 34 7.97 18.96 4.16
C GLY A 34 8.83 17.70 4.17
N VAL A 35 9.72 17.54 3.17
CA VAL A 35 10.76 16.52 3.19
C VAL A 35 11.95 17.04 4.01
N PRO A 36 12.49 16.28 4.97
CA PRO A 36 13.66 16.69 5.72
C PRO A 36 14.87 16.98 4.81
N ALA A 37 15.65 18.01 5.14
CA ALA A 37 16.80 18.46 4.34
C ALA A 37 17.87 17.37 4.10
N GLY A 38 17.98 16.39 5.01
CA GLY A 38 18.88 15.25 4.86
C GLY A 38 18.50 14.28 3.73
N ILE A 39 17.29 14.37 3.16
CA ILE A 39 16.86 13.55 2.02
C ILE A 39 17.11 14.35 0.74
N ALA A 40 18.30 14.21 0.17
CA ALA A 40 18.80 15.05 -0.92
C ALA A 40 18.05 14.90 -2.27
N LYS A 41 17.29 13.81 -2.46
CA LYS A 41 16.63 13.49 -3.76
C LYS A 41 15.20 12.99 -3.60
N PRO A 42 14.26 13.85 -3.13
CA PRO A 42 12.86 13.45 -2.95
C PRO A 42 12.20 12.93 -4.24
N GLU A 43 12.64 13.42 -5.40
CA GLU A 43 12.20 13.00 -6.73
C GLU A 43 12.60 11.57 -7.11
N THR A 44 13.43 10.90 -6.32
CA THR A 44 13.75 9.47 -6.52
C THR A 44 12.81 8.55 -5.76
N LEU A 45 11.95 9.10 -4.88
CA LEU A 45 11.02 8.33 -4.08
C LEU A 45 9.64 8.37 -4.73
N ASP A 46 9.19 7.23 -5.27
CA ASP A 46 7.85 7.09 -5.86
C ASP A 46 6.74 7.54 -4.92
N THR A 47 6.94 7.35 -3.60
CA THR A 47 6.03 7.79 -2.54
C THR A 47 5.84 9.30 -2.46
N LEU A 48 6.82 10.09 -2.95
CA LEU A 48 6.76 11.55 -2.99
C LEU A 48 6.39 12.08 -4.39
N ARG A 49 6.73 11.33 -5.44
CA ARG A 49 6.41 11.68 -6.84
C ARG A 49 4.94 11.48 -7.16
N TYR A 50 4.42 10.28 -6.89
CA TYR A 50 3.07 9.89 -7.31
C TYR A 50 2.09 10.13 -6.16
N ARG A 51 1.43 11.29 -6.19
CA ARG A 51 0.57 11.75 -5.09
C ARG A 51 -0.92 11.59 -5.39
N ARG A 52 -1.29 11.49 -6.67
CA ARG A 52 -2.68 11.39 -7.11
C ARG A 52 -3.17 9.97 -6.98
N HIS A 53 -4.30 9.80 -6.29
CA HIS A 53 -4.84 8.48 -5.98
C HIS A 53 -6.25 8.29 -6.53
N ALA A 54 -6.65 7.03 -6.66
CA ALA A 54 -8.02 6.65 -6.93
C ALA A 54 -8.92 6.92 -5.73
N ARG A 55 -10.24 6.98 -5.93
CA ARG A 55 -11.20 7.17 -4.84
C ARG A 55 -10.99 6.15 -3.71
N LYS A 56 -10.80 6.62 -2.47
CA LYS A 56 -10.70 5.77 -1.26
C LYS A 56 -11.95 4.88 -1.15
N GLY A 57 -11.76 3.59 -0.88
CA GLY A 57 -12.88 2.64 -0.81
C GLY A 57 -13.41 2.14 -2.16
N ALA A 58 -12.95 2.65 -3.30
CA ALA A 58 -13.46 2.22 -4.61
C ALA A 58 -12.71 0.99 -5.14
N PHE A 59 -13.40 -0.14 -5.28
CA PHE A 59 -12.79 -1.38 -5.74
C PHE A 59 -12.18 -1.30 -7.15
N ALA A 60 -12.80 -0.51 -8.06
CA ALA A 60 -12.41 -0.42 -9.46
C ALA A 60 -10.90 -0.17 -9.70
N HIS A 61 -10.25 0.52 -8.76
CA HIS A 61 -8.82 0.83 -8.85
C HIS A 61 -8.01 0.26 -7.68
N ASN A 62 -8.61 0.21 -6.48
CA ASN A 62 -7.90 -0.25 -5.29
C ASN A 62 -7.78 -1.78 -5.25
N PHE A 63 -8.73 -2.50 -5.85
CA PHE A 63 -8.85 -3.96 -5.80
C PHE A 63 -8.76 -4.52 -4.38
N TYR A 64 -8.52 -5.82 -4.26
CA TYR A 64 -8.47 -6.52 -2.98
C TYR A 64 -7.38 -5.99 -2.05
N ASP A 65 -7.75 -5.94 -0.77
CA ASP A 65 -6.89 -5.61 0.34
C ASP A 65 -5.70 -6.58 0.47
N LYS A 66 -4.71 -6.15 1.25
CA LYS A 66 -3.66 -7.04 1.77
C LYS A 66 -3.97 -7.35 3.23
N ALA A 67 -3.23 -8.29 3.81
CA ALA A 67 -3.35 -8.60 5.22
C ALA A 67 -1.97 -8.77 5.85
N LEU A 68 -1.80 -8.26 7.07
CA LEU A 68 -0.74 -8.70 7.96
C LEU A 68 -1.25 -9.89 8.76
N VAL A 69 -0.48 -10.98 8.77
CA VAL A 69 -0.86 -12.22 9.43
C VAL A 69 0.08 -12.45 10.60
N ASP A 70 -0.49 -12.58 11.80
CA ASP A 70 0.22 -13.04 12.98
C ASP A 70 0.33 -14.57 12.95
N VAL A 71 1.46 -15.06 12.45
CA VAL A 71 1.73 -16.49 12.28
C VAL A 71 1.79 -17.25 13.62
N SER A 72 2.03 -16.57 14.74
CA SER A 72 2.06 -17.22 16.07
C SER A 72 0.68 -17.71 16.53
N ARG A 73 -0.38 -17.14 15.94
CA ARG A 73 -1.79 -17.43 16.25
C ARG A 73 -2.43 -18.38 15.24
N VAL A 74 -1.63 -18.96 14.35
CA VAL A 74 -2.08 -19.82 13.27
C VAL A 74 -1.49 -21.21 13.49
N SER A 75 -2.35 -22.20 13.73
CA SER A 75 -1.93 -23.60 13.88
C SER A 75 -1.53 -24.25 12.55
N TYR A 76 -2.03 -23.71 11.43
CA TYR A 76 -1.76 -24.20 10.09
C TYR A 76 -1.88 -23.08 9.04
N LEU A 77 -0.84 -22.89 8.24
CA LEU A 77 -0.81 -21.87 7.19
C LEU A 77 -1.17 -22.49 5.83
N HIS A 78 -2.41 -22.29 5.37
CA HIS A 78 -2.86 -22.72 4.04
C HIS A 78 -3.14 -21.53 3.13
N VAL A 79 -2.18 -21.23 2.26
CA VAL A 79 -2.26 -20.10 1.33
C VAL A 79 -3.28 -20.39 0.23
N MET A 80 -4.53 -19.92 0.40
CA MET A 80 -5.57 -20.09 -0.62
C MET A 80 -5.26 -19.26 -1.87
N ASN A 81 -4.86 -18.00 -1.69
CA ASN A 81 -4.25 -17.16 -2.72
C ASN A 81 -3.52 -15.97 -2.08
N CYS A 82 -2.75 -15.22 -2.86
CA CYS A 82 -1.95 -14.08 -2.39
C CYS A 82 -2.76 -12.89 -1.86
N HIS A 83 -4.09 -12.90 -2.01
CA HIS A 83 -5.03 -11.91 -1.46
C HIS A 83 -5.86 -12.48 -0.29
N ARG A 84 -5.78 -13.78 -0.03
CA ARG A 84 -6.49 -14.51 1.02
C ARG A 84 -5.58 -15.63 1.52
N ILE A 85 -4.57 -15.25 2.30
CA ILE A 85 -3.53 -16.16 2.77
C ILE A 85 -4.10 -17.21 3.73
N LEU A 86 -5.19 -16.91 4.47
CA LEU A 86 -5.86 -17.89 5.33
C LEU A 86 -7.37 -17.79 5.17
N SER A 87 -8.05 -18.92 5.31
CA SER A 87 -9.51 -18.97 5.47
C SER A 87 -9.99 -18.24 6.74
N LEU A 88 -9.11 -18.07 7.73
CA LEU A 88 -9.38 -17.28 8.94
C LEU A 88 -9.34 -15.77 8.67
N CYS A 89 -8.73 -15.33 7.58
CA CYS A 89 -8.69 -13.92 7.18
C CYS A 89 -9.97 -13.48 6.41
N ASN A 90 -11.12 -14.13 6.63
CA ASN A 90 -12.37 -13.78 5.93
C ASN A 90 -13.08 -12.57 6.55
N ASN A 91 -12.86 -12.33 7.86
CA ASN A 91 -13.61 -11.34 8.64
C ASN A 91 -13.12 -9.91 8.46
N VAL A 92 -12.14 -9.69 7.60
CA VAL A 92 -11.68 -8.33 7.28
C VAL A 92 -12.58 -7.59 6.31
N ARG A 93 -13.58 -8.26 5.74
CA ARG A 93 -14.70 -7.56 5.12
C ARG A 93 -15.76 -7.35 6.20
N PRO A 94 -16.10 -6.11 6.59
CA PRO A 94 -17.23 -5.86 7.49
C PRO A 94 -18.59 -6.21 6.85
N TYR A 95 -18.62 -6.86 5.68
CA TYR A 95 -19.84 -7.15 4.97
C TYR A 95 -20.18 -8.64 4.99
N LYS A 96 -21.40 -8.92 5.41
CA LYS A 96 -22.04 -10.22 5.37
C LYS A 96 -21.98 -10.77 3.94
N GLU A 97 -21.19 -11.81 3.71
CA GLU A 97 -21.01 -12.50 2.42
C GLU A 97 -22.36 -12.85 1.73
N TRP A 98 -23.39 -13.15 2.54
CA TRP A 98 -24.75 -13.41 2.05
C TRP A 98 -25.43 -12.20 1.41
N ALA A 99 -25.15 -10.98 1.87
CA ALA A 99 -25.76 -9.77 1.33
C ALA A 99 -25.21 -9.42 -0.07
N HIS A 100 -23.91 -9.65 -0.30
CA HIS A 100 -23.26 -9.44 -1.60
C HIS A 100 -23.75 -10.46 -2.66
N ASN A 101 -23.78 -11.75 -2.30
CA ASN A 101 -24.26 -12.79 -3.20
C ASN A 101 -25.74 -12.61 -3.56
N ARG A 102 -26.54 -12.03 -2.65
CA ARG A 102 -27.98 -11.80 -2.85
C ARG A 102 -28.27 -10.54 -3.67
N ALA A 103 -27.47 -9.49 -3.54
CA ALA A 103 -27.70 -8.22 -4.23
C ALA A 103 -27.34 -8.26 -5.73
N LYS A 104 -26.47 -9.18 -6.17
CA LYS A 104 -25.92 -9.23 -7.55
C LYS A 104 -25.42 -7.86 -8.04
N ASP A 105 -25.06 -6.98 -7.11
CA ASP A 105 -24.76 -5.57 -7.34
C ASP A 105 -23.34 -5.36 -7.88
N GLY A 106 -22.53 -6.41 -7.93
CA GLY A 106 -21.13 -6.34 -8.33
C GLY A 106 -20.26 -5.55 -7.35
N GLN A 107 -20.78 -5.16 -6.18
CA GLN A 107 -20.05 -4.37 -5.18
C GLN A 107 -19.04 -5.23 -4.42
N ARG A 108 -17.85 -5.34 -5.00
CA ARG A 108 -16.68 -5.93 -4.34
C ARG A 108 -16.10 -4.91 -3.36
N ASP A 109 -16.84 -4.48 -2.35
CA ASP A 109 -16.37 -3.38 -1.51
C ASP A 109 -15.11 -3.79 -0.70
N VAL A 110 -14.11 -2.91 -0.74
CA VAL A 110 -12.84 -3.02 -0.01
C VAL A 110 -13.05 -2.65 1.46
N THR A 111 -12.14 -3.07 2.35
CA THR A 111 -12.17 -2.63 3.75
C THR A 111 -12.28 -1.10 3.80
N PRO A 112 -13.29 -0.54 4.52
CA PRO A 112 -13.40 0.90 4.70
C PRO A 112 -12.10 1.47 5.28
N VAL A 113 -11.57 2.54 4.67
CA VAL A 113 -10.25 3.09 5.03
C VAL A 113 -10.23 3.60 6.48
N ASP A 114 -11.37 4.06 6.99
CA ASP A 114 -11.57 4.51 8.36
C ASP A 114 -11.61 3.37 9.39
N MET A 115 -11.79 2.12 8.95
CA MET A 115 -11.77 0.94 9.82
C MET A 115 -10.37 0.32 9.96
N ALA A 116 -9.37 0.79 9.21
CA ALA A 116 -8.03 0.21 9.22
C ALA A 116 -7.00 1.18 9.80
N LEU A 117 -6.13 0.65 10.67
CA LEU A 117 -5.00 1.41 11.22
C LEU A 117 -3.92 1.68 10.16
N LEU A 118 -3.70 0.71 9.27
CA LEU A 118 -2.64 0.73 8.26
C LEU A 118 -3.26 0.53 6.88
N ARG A 119 -2.63 1.14 5.87
CA ARG A 119 -3.08 1.10 4.48
C ARG A 119 -1.90 0.80 3.57
N VAL A 120 -2.10 -0.02 2.54
CA VAL A 120 -1.10 -0.22 1.49
C VAL A 120 -1.24 0.90 0.46
N GLN A 121 -0.19 1.69 0.30
CA GLN A 121 -0.06 2.62 -0.83
C GLN A 121 0.50 1.84 -2.02
N HIS A 122 -0.25 1.78 -3.12
CA HIS A 122 0.13 1.04 -4.30
C HIS A 122 0.37 1.99 -5.47
N TYR A 123 1.64 2.27 -5.73
CA TYR A 123 2.07 3.13 -6.83
C TYR A 123 2.14 2.37 -8.15
N MET A 124 1.60 3.00 -9.20
CA MET A 124 1.75 2.50 -10.56
C MET A 124 3.19 2.63 -11.06
N GLY A 125 3.83 3.77 -10.77
CA GLY A 125 5.17 4.10 -11.26
C GLY A 125 5.12 4.62 -12.70
N SER A 126 6.31 4.78 -13.30
CA SER A 126 6.44 5.12 -14.71
C SER A 126 6.06 3.94 -15.61
N TRP A 127 5.89 4.19 -16.91
CA TRP A 127 5.60 3.15 -17.88
C TRP A 127 6.71 2.09 -17.90
N GLU A 128 7.97 2.52 -17.85
CA GLU A 128 9.14 1.65 -17.90
C GLU A 128 9.14 0.67 -16.72
N VAL A 129 8.86 1.16 -15.51
CA VAL A 129 8.76 0.33 -14.30
C VAL A 129 7.52 -0.58 -14.34
N TYR A 130 6.42 -0.07 -14.89
CA TYR A 130 5.19 -0.83 -15.02
C TYR A 130 5.35 -1.99 -16.01
N SER A 131 5.88 -1.72 -17.21
CA SER A 131 6.02 -2.68 -18.30
C SER A 131 7.19 -3.65 -18.12
N ALA A 132 8.20 -3.31 -17.31
CA ALA A 132 9.33 -4.19 -17.04
C ALA A 132 8.97 -5.45 -16.23
N ARG A 133 7.77 -5.52 -15.63
CA ARG A 133 7.33 -6.71 -14.89
C ARG A 133 6.78 -7.74 -15.86
N GLU A 134 7.18 -9.00 -15.70
CA GLU A 134 6.69 -10.15 -16.47
C GLU A 134 5.24 -10.49 -16.13
N ASP A 135 4.29 -9.66 -16.57
CA ASP A 135 2.85 -9.86 -16.36
C ASP A 135 2.11 -9.47 -17.65
N VAL A 136 1.60 -10.48 -18.37
CA VAL A 136 0.93 -10.31 -19.68
C VAL A 136 -0.30 -9.40 -19.63
N ARG A 137 -0.85 -9.14 -18.44
CA ARG A 137 -1.98 -8.23 -18.26
C ARG A 137 -1.55 -6.76 -18.30
N ARG A 138 -0.26 -6.48 -18.29
CA ARG A 138 0.29 -5.12 -18.30
C ARG A 138 0.44 -4.61 -19.71
N THR A 139 -0.65 -4.06 -20.23
CA THR A 139 -0.65 -3.41 -21.54
C THR A 139 -0.51 -1.90 -21.41
N ARG A 140 -0.11 -1.25 -22.52
CA ARG A 140 -0.08 0.21 -22.60
C ARG A 140 -1.46 0.82 -22.34
N GLU A 141 -2.50 0.22 -22.92
CA GLU A 141 -3.88 0.62 -22.69
C GLU A 141 -4.28 0.55 -21.21
N SER A 142 -3.91 -0.53 -20.52
CA SER A 142 -4.19 -0.66 -19.07
C SER A 142 -3.45 0.38 -18.24
N TYR A 143 -2.22 0.72 -18.64
CA TYR A 143 -1.44 1.78 -18.00
C TYR A 143 -2.08 3.14 -18.20
N ASP A 144 -2.45 3.50 -19.44
CA ASP A 144 -3.04 4.80 -19.74
C ASP A 144 -4.44 4.95 -19.09
N LEU A 145 -5.21 3.85 -18.99
CA LEU A 145 -6.50 3.82 -18.30
C LEU A 145 -6.39 4.09 -16.80
N LEU A 146 -5.45 3.41 -16.12
CA LEU A 146 -5.32 3.50 -14.66
C LEU A 146 -4.38 4.64 -14.23
N GLY A 147 -3.45 5.06 -15.08
CA GLY A 147 -2.40 6.01 -14.75
C GLY A 147 -2.92 7.43 -14.48
N ASN A 148 -4.08 7.78 -15.04
CA ASN A 148 -4.64 9.13 -14.98
C ASN A 148 -5.64 9.35 -13.83
N VAL A 149 -5.61 8.50 -12.78
CA VAL A 149 -6.49 8.70 -11.61
C VAL A 149 -6.12 9.97 -10.83
N ASP A 150 -7.11 10.83 -10.58
CA ASP A 150 -6.96 12.05 -9.77
C ASP A 150 -8.23 12.33 -8.95
N PHE A 151 -8.47 11.50 -7.94
CA PHE A 151 -9.54 11.74 -6.95
C PHE A 151 -9.04 12.54 -5.74
N GLY A 152 -7.85 13.13 -5.83
CA GLY A 152 -7.19 13.83 -4.75
C GLY A 152 -5.70 13.49 -4.66
N ALA A 153 -4.98 14.34 -3.93
CA ALA A 153 -3.60 14.10 -3.54
C ALA A 153 -3.54 13.63 -2.09
N ASP A 154 -2.67 12.68 -1.78
CA ASP A 154 -2.45 12.17 -0.43
C ASP A 154 -0.95 12.30 -0.08
N ASP A 155 -0.68 12.80 1.12
CA ASP A 155 0.66 13.06 1.67
C ASP A 155 0.87 12.34 3.02
N ASP A 156 0.04 11.33 3.34
CA ASP A 156 0.06 10.59 4.62
C ASP A 156 1.42 9.92 4.90
N ILE A 157 2.25 9.72 3.87
CA ILE A 157 3.59 9.15 4.00
C ILE A 157 4.61 10.14 4.57
N ARG A 158 4.39 11.46 4.44
CA ARG A 158 5.40 12.47 4.81
C ARG A 158 5.71 12.49 6.30
N PRO A 159 4.72 12.44 7.22
CA PRO A 159 5.02 12.33 8.66
C PRO A 159 5.86 11.11 8.99
N TRP A 160 5.64 9.97 8.31
CA TRP A 160 6.46 8.77 8.48
C TRP A 160 7.90 9.00 8.02
N ILE A 161 8.11 9.62 6.85
CA ILE A 161 9.45 9.98 6.35
C ILE A 161 10.15 10.93 7.33
N GLY A 162 9.44 11.93 7.84
CA GLY A 162 9.94 12.85 8.85
C GLY A 162 10.39 12.13 10.12
N LYS A 163 9.53 11.26 10.68
CA LYS A 163 9.85 10.50 11.88
C LYS A 163 10.97 9.48 11.65
N PHE A 164 11.01 8.86 10.48
CA PHE A 164 12.08 7.96 10.08
C PHE A 164 13.42 8.69 10.06
N HIS A 165 13.48 9.88 9.45
CA HIS A 165 14.69 10.71 9.49
C HIS A 165 15.04 11.17 10.91
N GLU A 166 14.07 11.52 11.76
CA GLU A 166 14.33 11.86 13.17
C GLU A 166 15.02 10.71 13.92
N ILE A 167 14.61 9.46 13.67
CA ILE A 167 15.16 8.27 14.32
C ILE A 167 16.55 7.91 13.77
N PHE A 168 16.76 8.01 12.45
CA PHE A 168 17.97 7.51 11.79
C PHE A 168 18.98 8.60 11.41
N GLY A 169 18.61 9.88 11.52
CA GLY A 169 19.41 11.02 11.10
C GLY A 169 19.86 10.92 9.65
N ASP A 170 21.11 11.31 9.39
CA ASP A 170 21.71 11.33 8.06
C ASP A 170 21.78 9.95 7.38
N LYS A 171 21.70 8.86 8.15
CA LYS A 171 21.67 7.49 7.60
C LYS A 171 20.41 7.22 6.78
N SER A 172 19.33 7.98 7.01
CA SER A 172 18.06 7.77 6.31
C SER A 172 18.18 7.91 4.80
N ALA A 173 19.05 8.80 4.30
CA ALA A 173 19.25 9.01 2.87
C ALA A 173 19.71 7.73 2.17
N GLY A 174 20.71 7.05 2.74
CA GLY A 174 21.22 5.79 2.21
C GLY A 174 20.21 4.64 2.31
N MET A 175 19.42 4.60 3.38
CA MET A 175 18.38 3.58 3.58
C MET A 175 17.21 3.73 2.60
N LEU A 176 16.83 4.97 2.26
CA LEU A 176 15.73 5.25 1.34
C LEU A 176 16.14 5.17 -0.13
N GLN A 177 17.42 5.43 -0.46
CA GLN A 177 17.94 5.30 -1.82
C GLN A 177 18.23 3.86 -2.23
N LYS A 178 18.60 3.00 -1.27
CA LYS A 178 18.93 1.60 -1.53
C LYS A 178 17.74 0.70 -1.25
N GLY A 179 16.85 0.56 -2.24
CA GLY A 179 16.00 -0.65 -2.33
C GLY A 179 16.83 -1.94 -2.44
N GLY A 180 18.13 -1.84 -2.75
CA GLY A 180 19.10 -2.92 -2.70
C GLY A 180 19.78 -3.00 -1.34
N TRP A 181 19.22 -3.83 -0.45
CA TRP A 181 20.01 -4.41 0.63
C TRP A 181 21.21 -5.10 -0.03
N LYS A 182 22.44 -4.66 0.27
CA LYS A 182 23.59 -5.50 -0.04
C LYS A 182 23.39 -6.79 0.73
N GLU A 183 23.29 -7.92 0.03
CA GLU A 183 23.43 -9.22 0.68
C GLU A 183 24.73 -9.18 1.50
N LYS A 184 24.68 -9.66 2.75
CA LYS A 184 25.89 -9.86 3.53
C LYS A 184 26.81 -10.79 2.73
N GLY A 185 27.81 -10.24 2.04
CA GLY A 185 28.69 -11.03 1.18
C GLY A 185 29.68 -10.25 0.32
N GLU A 186 29.47 -8.95 0.07
CA GLU A 186 30.41 -8.14 -0.72
C GLU A 186 31.25 -7.19 0.15
N GLU A 187 32.11 -7.79 0.97
CA GLU A 187 33.40 -7.20 1.34
C GLU A 187 34.48 -8.15 0.80
N ARG A 188 35.07 -7.79 -0.34
CA ARG A 188 36.40 -8.20 -0.76
C ARG A 188 37.11 -6.98 -1.31
#